data_AF-A0A165L2M0-F1
#
_entry.id   AF-A0A165L2M0-F1
#
_cell.length_a   1.000
_cell.length_b   1.000
_cell.length_c   1.000
_cell.angle_alpha   90.00
_cell.angle_beta   90.00
_cell.angle_gamma   90.00
#
_symmetry.space_group_name_H-M   'P 1'
#
loop_
_entity.id
_entity.type
_entity.pdbx_description
1 polymer ?
#
loop_
_entity_poly.entity_id
_entity_poly.type
_entity_poly.pdbx_seq_one_letter_code
_entity_poly.pdbx_strand_id
1 'polypeptide(L)'
;MLGLLPVAMAVHAADAPALLLANVYRPGMPLADYWVSEKYDGVRGYWDGHTLRTRGGETVAAPAWFTAGWPATPMDGELWAGRGRFAHAQSTTRQQQPDDAAWRQMRFMVFDLPTQGGPFDERLPALKALVAQIHQPWVQAVPQQRVATDAALQALLQRTVRAGGEGLMLHKGSSLYRSGRSDDLIKLKTHEDTEALVVGHLPGKGKHAGRLGALLVEMPSGQRFRLGAGLTDADRADPPPIGSWVTYRFRGTHDGGLPRFASFVRVRLDRPVATIPTTATR
;
A
#
# COMPACT_ATOMS: atom_id res chain seq x y z
N MET A 1 -14.20 -18.93 -48.23
CA MET A 1 -14.35 -18.83 -46.76
C MET A 1 -13.29 -17.86 -46.25
N LEU A 2 -13.64 -16.58 -46.08
CA LEU A 2 -12.79 -15.58 -45.44
C LEU A 2 -12.91 -15.76 -43.92
N GLY A 3 -11.80 -16.07 -43.24
CA GLY A 3 -11.74 -16.12 -41.78
C GLY A 3 -11.57 -14.72 -41.20
N LEU A 4 -12.50 -14.30 -40.32
CA LEU A 4 -12.33 -13.12 -39.47
C LEU A 4 -11.26 -13.40 -38.42
N LEU A 5 -10.22 -12.55 -38.37
CA LEU A 5 -9.34 -12.44 -37.21
C LEU A 5 -10.04 -11.63 -36.10
N PRO A 6 -9.96 -12.06 -34.83
CA PRO A 6 -10.49 -11.28 -33.74
C PRO A 6 -9.56 -10.10 -33.46
N VAL A 7 -10.07 -8.88 -33.64
CA VAL A 7 -9.43 -7.66 -33.17
C VAL A 7 -9.53 -7.65 -31.65
N ALA A 8 -8.42 -7.85 -30.96
CA ALA A 8 -8.33 -7.62 -29.53
C ALA A 8 -8.48 -6.11 -29.29
N MET A 9 -9.65 -5.68 -28.80
CA MET A 9 -9.84 -4.32 -28.34
C MET A 9 -9.02 -4.11 -27.07
N ALA A 10 -8.00 -3.26 -27.17
CA ALA A 10 -7.33 -2.71 -26.00
C ALA A 10 -8.33 -1.83 -25.24
N VAL A 11 -8.80 -2.33 -24.09
CA VAL A 11 -9.59 -1.54 -23.14
C VAL A 11 -8.70 -0.40 -22.66
N HIS A 12 -9.07 0.81 -23.05
CA HIS A 12 -8.31 2.02 -22.78
C HIS A 12 -8.27 2.35 -21.28
N ALA A 13 -7.12 2.81 -20.80
CA ALA A 13 -6.85 3.34 -19.46
C ALA A 13 -7.53 4.71 -19.18
N ALA A 14 -8.65 5.02 -19.85
CA ALA A 14 -9.27 6.34 -19.85
C ALA A 14 -10.13 6.66 -18.60
N ASP A 15 -10.50 5.65 -17.81
CA ASP A 15 -11.46 5.83 -16.71
C ASP A 15 -10.84 5.80 -15.30
N ALA A 16 -9.52 5.84 -15.13
CA ALA A 16 -8.93 5.81 -13.78
C ALA A 16 -9.26 7.10 -12.99
N PRO A 17 -9.70 7.01 -11.71
CA PRO A 17 -10.01 8.19 -10.93
C PRO A 17 -8.78 9.08 -10.72
N ALA A 18 -8.98 10.39 -10.83
CA ALA A 18 -7.93 11.39 -10.68
C ALA A 18 -7.61 11.60 -9.18
N LEU A 19 -6.75 10.73 -8.64
CA LEU A 19 -6.54 10.61 -7.19
C LEU A 19 -5.33 11.40 -6.65
N LEU A 20 -5.45 11.91 -5.42
CA LEU A 20 -4.34 12.52 -4.66
C LEU A 20 -3.30 11.46 -4.25
N LEU A 21 -2.01 11.71 -4.48
CA LEU A 21 -0.90 10.79 -4.21
C LEU A 21 0.10 11.35 -3.20
N ALA A 22 0.62 10.49 -2.32
CA ALA A 22 1.47 10.93 -1.21
C ALA A 22 3.00 10.93 -1.48
N ASN A 23 3.68 11.95 -0.96
CA ASN A 23 5.14 12.07 -0.85
C ASN A 23 5.69 11.50 0.47
N VAL A 24 7.00 11.39 0.65
CA VAL A 24 7.63 10.83 1.87
C VAL A 24 7.99 11.95 2.85
N TYR A 25 7.72 11.73 4.14
CA TYR A 25 8.03 12.69 5.20
C TYR A 25 9.53 13.02 5.32
N ARG A 26 9.83 14.28 5.69
CA ARG A 26 11.18 14.76 6.02
C ARG A 26 11.14 15.52 7.36
N PRO A 27 12.14 15.33 8.25
CA PRO A 27 12.21 16.08 9.51
C PRO A 27 12.22 17.60 9.27
N GLY A 28 11.60 18.35 10.18
CA GLY A 28 11.54 19.82 10.09
C GLY A 28 10.42 20.37 9.21
N MET A 29 9.51 19.53 8.71
CA MET A 29 8.26 19.99 8.10
C MET A 29 7.39 20.77 9.09
N PRO A 30 6.60 21.76 8.64
CA PRO A 30 5.72 22.54 9.51
C PRO A 30 4.48 21.70 9.91
N LEU A 31 4.64 20.81 10.90
CA LEU A 31 3.61 19.85 11.30
C LEU A 31 2.28 20.49 11.73
N ALA A 32 2.30 21.74 12.20
CA ALA A 32 1.11 22.50 12.54
C ALA A 32 0.12 22.62 11.36
N ASP A 33 0.62 22.60 10.13
CA ASP A 33 -0.20 22.71 8.92
C ASP A 33 -0.89 21.38 8.57
N TYR A 34 -0.52 20.26 9.19
CA TYR A 34 -0.97 18.93 8.79
C TYR A 34 -1.92 18.28 9.82
N TRP A 35 -2.89 17.54 9.30
CA TRP A 35 -3.63 16.52 10.03
C TRP A 35 -2.92 15.19 9.90
N VAL A 36 -2.92 14.39 10.96
CA VAL A 36 -2.26 13.10 11.03
C VAL A 36 -3.29 12.00 11.25
N SER A 37 -3.21 10.94 10.44
CA SER A 37 -4.04 9.74 10.52
C SER A 37 -3.18 8.47 10.44
N GLU A 38 -3.74 7.33 10.86
CA GLU A 38 -3.13 6.03 10.56
C GLU A 38 -3.11 5.79 9.05
N LYS A 39 -1.98 5.30 8.53
CA LYS A 39 -1.94 4.75 7.19
C LYS A 39 -2.54 3.34 7.24
N TYR A 40 -3.67 3.15 6.58
CA TYR A 40 -4.28 1.83 6.40
C TYR A 40 -3.59 1.06 5.26
N ASP A 41 -3.43 -0.25 5.49
CA ASP A 41 -2.88 -1.22 4.55
C ASP A 41 -4.03 -2.05 3.95
N GLY A 42 -4.77 -1.45 3.03
CA GLY A 42 -5.92 -2.06 2.35
C GLY A 42 -5.85 -1.88 0.85
N VAL A 43 -7.02 -1.77 0.22
CA VAL A 43 -7.14 -1.42 -1.19
C VAL A 43 -7.85 -0.08 -1.29
N ARG A 44 -7.22 0.91 -1.92
CA ARG A 44 -7.86 2.21 -2.14
C ARG A 44 -9.15 2.05 -2.92
N GLY A 45 -10.25 2.54 -2.35
CA GLY A 45 -11.58 2.55 -2.93
C GLY A 45 -12.04 3.98 -3.18
N TYR A 46 -12.48 4.25 -4.40
CA TYR A 46 -13.14 5.48 -4.79
C TYR A 46 -14.61 5.18 -5.03
N TRP A 47 -15.48 5.79 -4.23
CA TRP A 47 -16.91 5.79 -4.49
C TRP A 47 -17.23 6.97 -5.42
N ASP A 48 -17.75 6.69 -6.61
CA ASP A 48 -18.08 7.72 -7.60
C ASP A 48 -19.50 8.30 -7.46
N GLY A 49 -20.25 7.86 -6.45
CA GLY A 49 -21.66 8.16 -6.26
C GLY A 49 -22.59 6.97 -6.55
N HIS A 50 -22.09 5.94 -7.25
CA HIS A 50 -22.86 4.77 -7.66
C HIS A 50 -22.09 3.45 -7.52
N THR A 51 -20.78 3.47 -7.76
CA THR A 51 -19.92 2.29 -7.83
C THR A 51 -18.61 2.52 -7.08
N LEU A 52 -18.13 1.47 -6.41
CA LEU A 52 -16.78 1.45 -5.85
C LEU A 52 -15.76 1.08 -6.94
N ARG A 53 -14.68 1.85 -7.02
CA ARG A 53 -13.62 1.69 -8.02
C ARG A 53 -12.25 1.62 -7.35
N THR A 54 -11.36 0.80 -7.89
CA THR A 54 -9.96 0.77 -7.44
C THR A 54 -9.21 1.99 -7.95
N ARG A 55 -7.99 2.18 -7.44
CA ARG A 55 -7.05 3.17 -7.98
C ARG A 55 -6.81 3.04 -9.50
N GLY A 56 -6.85 1.83 -10.04
CA GLY A 56 -6.67 1.57 -11.48
C GLY A 56 -7.91 1.85 -12.32
N GLY A 57 -9.05 2.18 -11.69
CA GLY A 57 -10.33 2.37 -12.37
C GLY A 57 -11.17 1.10 -12.48
N GLU A 58 -10.67 -0.05 -12.03
CA GLU A 58 -11.44 -1.30 -12.04
C GLU A 58 -12.63 -1.21 -11.08
N THR A 59 -13.79 -1.69 -11.50
CA THR A 59 -14.97 -1.81 -10.64
C THR A 59 -14.73 -2.87 -9.55
N VAL A 60 -15.05 -2.52 -8.31
CA VAL A 60 -15.07 -3.43 -7.18
C VAL A 60 -16.47 -4.01 -7.04
N ALA A 61 -16.61 -5.32 -7.25
CA ALA A 61 -17.88 -6.02 -7.09
C ALA A 61 -18.21 -6.21 -5.59
N ALA A 62 -18.68 -5.15 -4.94
CA ALA A 62 -19.20 -5.21 -3.58
C ALA A 62 -20.62 -5.80 -3.55
N PRO A 63 -21.00 -6.56 -2.50
CA PRO A 63 -22.39 -6.95 -2.30
C PRO A 63 -23.30 -5.71 -2.24
N ALA A 64 -24.52 -5.81 -2.76
CA ALA A 64 -25.46 -4.68 -2.79
C ALA A 64 -25.69 -4.07 -1.39
N TRP A 65 -25.68 -4.88 -0.33
CA TRP A 65 -25.85 -4.40 1.04
C TRP A 65 -24.68 -3.52 1.53
N PHE A 66 -23.48 -3.67 0.96
CA PHE A 66 -22.30 -2.95 1.43
C PHE A 66 -22.37 -1.46 1.10
N THR A 67 -22.93 -1.11 -0.07
CA THR A 67 -23.09 0.28 -0.53
C THR A 67 -24.53 0.78 -0.49
N ALA A 68 -25.46 -0.04 0.01
CA ALA A 68 -26.87 0.33 0.09
C ALA A 68 -27.07 1.64 0.87
N GLY A 69 -27.79 2.61 0.28
CA GLY A 69 -28.09 3.88 0.93
C GLY A 69 -26.92 4.87 1.03
N TRP A 70 -25.78 4.60 0.38
CA TRP A 70 -24.70 5.58 0.28
C TRP A 70 -25.13 6.77 -0.60
N PRO A 71 -24.68 7.99 -0.28
CA PRO A 71 -25.03 9.20 -1.04
C PRO A 71 -24.33 9.20 -2.40
N ALA A 72 -24.85 9.98 -3.35
CA ALA A 72 -24.18 10.20 -4.64
C ALA A 72 -22.89 11.06 -4.52
N THR A 73 -22.57 11.58 -3.33
CA THR A 73 -21.35 12.34 -3.08
C THR A 73 -20.11 11.44 -3.20
N PRO A 74 -19.16 11.75 -4.08
CA PRO A 74 -17.94 10.95 -4.20
C PRO A 74 -17.10 10.94 -2.93
N MET A 75 -16.54 9.78 -2.60
CA MET A 75 -15.72 9.56 -1.40
C MET A 75 -14.44 8.82 -1.77
N ASP A 76 -13.33 9.25 -1.18
CA ASP A 76 -12.03 8.57 -1.30
C ASP A 76 -11.70 7.91 0.03
N GLY A 77 -11.36 6.63 -0.02
CA GLY A 77 -11.16 5.84 1.18
C GLY A 77 -10.33 4.57 0.95
N GLU A 78 -10.17 3.81 2.02
CA GLU A 78 -9.49 2.52 1.99
C GLU A 78 -10.48 1.40 2.30
N LEU A 79 -10.60 0.42 1.40
CA LEU A 79 -11.26 -0.86 1.69
C LEU A 79 -10.31 -1.70 2.55
N TRP A 80 -10.65 -1.84 3.82
CA TRP A 80 -9.74 -2.29 4.86
C TRP A 80 -10.32 -3.40 5.73
N ALA A 81 -9.54 -4.46 5.95
CA ALA A 81 -9.97 -5.64 6.70
C ALA A 81 -9.47 -5.65 8.16
N GLY A 82 -8.71 -4.64 8.58
CA GLY A 82 -7.97 -4.67 9.83
C GLY A 82 -6.45 -4.66 9.64
N ARG A 83 -5.73 -4.41 10.73
CA ARG A 83 -4.26 -4.38 10.74
C ARG A 83 -3.68 -5.74 10.39
N GLY A 84 -2.66 -5.77 9.53
CA GLY A 84 -2.02 -7.00 9.07
C GLY A 84 -2.87 -7.89 8.17
N ARG A 85 -4.03 -7.41 7.69
CA ARG A 85 -4.98 -8.19 6.89
C ARG A 85 -5.09 -7.74 5.43
N PHE A 86 -4.01 -7.18 4.88
CA PHE A 86 -3.94 -6.76 3.48
C PHE A 86 -4.34 -7.87 2.50
N ALA A 87 -3.87 -9.11 2.72
CA ALA A 87 -4.21 -10.25 1.87
C ALA A 87 -5.72 -10.53 1.81
N HIS A 88 -6.43 -10.35 2.94
CA HIS A 88 -7.90 -10.45 2.98
C HIS A 88 -8.56 -9.33 2.20
N ALA A 89 -8.13 -8.08 2.41
CA ALA A 89 -8.65 -6.94 1.69
C ALA A 89 -8.47 -7.10 0.17
N GLN A 90 -7.25 -7.41 -0.27
CA GLN A 90 -6.92 -7.59 -1.68
C GLN A 90 -7.70 -8.75 -2.33
N SER A 91 -7.75 -9.91 -1.69
CA SER A 91 -8.48 -11.06 -2.25
C SER A 91 -9.98 -10.77 -2.36
N THR A 92 -10.58 -10.14 -1.34
CA THR A 92 -12.00 -9.77 -1.33
C THR A 92 -12.33 -8.78 -2.46
N THR A 93 -11.53 -7.72 -2.64
CA THR A 93 -11.82 -6.69 -3.64
C THR A 93 -11.57 -7.12 -5.09
N ARG A 94 -10.78 -8.17 -5.33
CA ARG A 94 -10.50 -8.68 -6.69
C ARG A 94 -11.54 -9.66 -7.20
N GLN A 95 -12.40 -10.19 -6.34
CA GLN A 95 -13.45 -11.12 -6.74
C GLN A 95 -14.49 -10.43 -7.62
N GLN A 96 -14.90 -11.08 -8.71
CA GLN A 96 -15.97 -10.59 -9.58
C GLN A 96 -17.36 -10.97 -9.06
N GLN A 97 -17.44 -12.06 -8.30
CA GLN A 97 -18.64 -12.44 -7.56
C GLN A 97 -18.39 -12.20 -6.07
N PRO A 98 -19.14 -11.31 -5.41
CA PRO A 98 -18.88 -10.96 -4.02
C PRO A 98 -19.13 -12.14 -3.07
N ASP A 99 -18.16 -12.45 -2.22
CA ASP A 99 -18.35 -13.33 -1.05
C ASP A 99 -18.80 -12.53 0.18
N ASP A 100 -20.05 -12.75 0.56
CA ASP A 100 -20.73 -12.13 1.69
C ASP A 100 -19.99 -12.30 3.04
N ALA A 101 -19.33 -13.44 3.26
CA ALA A 101 -18.59 -13.70 4.49
C ALA A 101 -17.25 -12.94 4.53
N ALA A 102 -16.61 -12.79 3.36
CA ALA A 102 -15.39 -12.01 3.22
C ALA A 102 -15.66 -10.50 3.39
N TRP A 103 -16.75 -9.99 2.80
CA TRP A 103 -17.15 -8.58 2.85
C TRP A 103 -17.61 -8.12 4.24
N ARG A 104 -18.20 -9.01 5.06
CA ARG A 104 -18.55 -8.69 6.47
C ARG A 104 -17.35 -8.35 7.35
N GLN A 105 -16.14 -8.64 6.88
CA GLN A 105 -14.89 -8.33 7.56
C GLN A 105 -14.20 -7.09 6.99
N MET A 106 -14.79 -6.46 5.98
CA MET A 106 -14.30 -5.25 5.33
C MET A 106 -14.95 -4.00 5.92
N ARG A 107 -14.23 -2.90 5.84
CA ARG A 107 -14.71 -1.54 6.12
C ARG A 107 -14.27 -0.61 5.00
N PHE A 108 -15.04 0.45 4.76
CA PHE A 108 -14.62 1.57 3.94
C PHE A 108 -14.20 2.73 4.85
N MET A 109 -12.89 2.97 4.90
CA MET A 109 -12.25 3.97 5.74
C MET A 109 -12.10 5.26 4.94
N VAL A 110 -13.08 6.14 5.02
CA VAL A 110 -13.20 7.38 4.21
C VAL A 110 -12.24 8.45 4.74
N PHE A 111 -11.33 8.93 3.91
CA PHE A 111 -10.32 9.92 4.29
C PHE A 111 -10.39 11.23 3.53
N ASP A 112 -11.15 11.33 2.43
CA ASP A 112 -11.38 12.60 1.73
C ASP A 112 -12.70 12.66 0.92
N LEU A 113 -13.11 13.87 0.53
CA LEU A 113 -14.25 14.17 -0.36
C LEU A 113 -13.77 14.88 -1.64
N PRO A 114 -13.49 14.14 -2.72
CA PRO A 114 -12.80 14.66 -3.91
C PRO A 114 -13.48 15.82 -4.63
N THR A 115 -14.81 15.90 -4.58
CA THR A 115 -15.59 16.93 -5.28
C THR A 115 -15.96 18.11 -4.40
N GLN A 116 -15.57 18.11 -3.12
CA GLN A 116 -15.73 19.29 -2.29
C GLN A 116 -14.61 20.28 -2.61
N GLY A 117 -14.96 21.46 -3.12
CA GLY A 117 -13.99 22.43 -3.63
C GLY A 117 -13.11 23.14 -2.58
N GLY A 118 -13.40 22.97 -1.28
CA GLY A 118 -12.68 23.64 -0.20
C GLY A 118 -11.36 22.95 0.21
N PRO A 119 -10.53 23.63 1.03
CA PRO A 119 -9.34 23.05 1.64
C PRO A 119 -9.67 21.87 2.57
N PHE A 120 -8.70 21.00 2.84
CA PHE A 120 -8.92 19.81 3.68
C PHE A 120 -9.46 20.14 5.09
N ASP A 121 -9.13 21.30 5.64
CA ASP A 121 -9.72 21.81 6.89
C ASP A 121 -11.25 21.96 6.84
N GLU A 122 -11.79 22.29 5.67
CA GLU A 122 -13.25 22.32 5.42
C GLU A 122 -13.78 20.95 4.97
N ARG A 123 -12.94 20.14 4.32
CA ARG A 123 -13.36 18.79 3.88
C ARG A 123 -13.52 17.81 5.01
N LEU A 124 -12.68 17.89 6.02
CA LEU A 124 -12.72 17.00 7.17
C LEU A 124 -14.05 17.05 7.95
N PRO A 125 -14.61 18.21 8.35
CA PRO A 125 -15.90 18.25 9.02
C PRO A 125 -17.05 17.79 8.11
N ALA A 126 -17.03 18.15 6.82
CA ALA A 126 -18.04 17.70 5.84
C ALA A 126 -18.02 16.16 5.67
N LEU A 127 -16.83 15.58 5.57
CA LEU A 127 -16.60 14.13 5.54
C LEU A 127 -17.18 13.45 6.77
N LYS A 128 -16.89 13.98 7.96
CA LYS A 128 -17.39 13.42 9.22
C LYS A 128 -18.92 13.45 9.28
N ALA A 129 -19.54 14.55 8.84
CA ALA A 129 -20.99 14.67 8.78
C ALA A 129 -21.60 13.68 7.77
N LEU A 130 -21.02 13.55 6.57
CA LEU A 130 -21.48 12.62 5.55
C LEU A 130 -21.43 11.17 6.02
N VAL A 131 -20.30 10.74 6.61
CA VAL A 131 -20.17 9.36 7.12
C VAL A 131 -21.12 9.11 8.29
N ALA A 132 -21.33 10.08 9.17
CA ALA A 132 -22.31 9.96 10.25
C ALA A 132 -23.75 9.78 9.71
N GLN A 133 -24.10 10.46 8.61
CA GLN A 133 -25.40 10.32 7.94
C GLN A 133 -25.59 8.95 7.28
N ILE A 134 -24.53 8.35 6.73
CA ILE A 134 -24.57 6.98 6.19
C ILE A 134 -24.98 5.97 7.28
N HIS A 135 -24.55 6.22 8.53
CA HIS A 135 -24.97 5.45 9.72
C HIS A 135 -24.80 3.93 9.58
N GLN A 136 -23.75 3.49 8.88
CA GLN A 136 -23.39 2.09 8.72
C GLN A 136 -22.05 1.80 9.40
N PRO A 137 -21.95 0.76 10.23
CA PRO A 137 -20.76 0.53 11.05
C PRO A 137 -19.51 0.18 10.25
N TRP A 138 -19.66 -0.28 9.01
CA TRP A 138 -18.54 -0.57 8.10
C TRP A 138 -18.09 0.66 7.28
N VAL A 139 -18.76 1.81 7.38
CA VAL A 139 -18.30 3.07 6.76
C VAL A 139 -17.82 4.00 7.85
N GLN A 140 -16.53 4.33 7.84
CA GLN A 140 -15.91 5.04 8.95
C GLN A 140 -15.07 6.22 8.44
N ALA A 141 -15.26 7.39 9.03
CA ALA A 141 -14.39 8.52 8.81
C ALA A 141 -13.04 8.22 9.45
N VAL A 142 -11.96 8.33 8.70
CA VAL A 142 -10.60 8.13 9.22
C VAL A 142 -10.33 9.13 10.35
N PRO A 143 -9.92 8.67 11.55
CA PRO A 143 -9.56 9.58 12.64
C PRO A 143 -8.37 10.46 12.24
N GLN A 144 -8.55 11.78 12.38
CA GLN A 144 -7.52 12.79 12.13
C GLN A 144 -7.21 13.53 13.43
N GLN A 145 -5.93 13.80 13.68
CA GLN A 145 -5.45 14.57 14.83
C GLN A 145 -4.33 15.53 14.44
N ARG A 146 -4.13 16.60 15.22
CA ARG A 146 -2.97 17.50 15.07
C ARG A 146 -1.81 16.99 15.92
N VAL A 147 -0.58 17.17 15.43
CA VAL A 147 0.65 16.82 16.16
C VAL A 147 1.62 17.99 16.06
N ALA A 148 2.11 18.47 17.21
CA ALA A 148 2.89 19.71 17.28
C ALA A 148 4.38 19.54 16.97
N THR A 149 4.96 18.36 17.22
CA THR A 149 6.42 18.16 17.16
C THR A 149 6.81 16.85 16.48
N ASP A 150 7.99 16.82 15.87
CA ASP A 150 8.55 15.61 15.25
C ASP A 150 8.65 14.48 16.28
N ALA A 151 9.01 14.78 17.53
CA ALA A 151 9.08 13.79 18.60
C ALA A 151 7.71 13.15 18.90
N ALA A 152 6.65 13.96 18.97
CA ALA A 152 5.29 13.46 19.17
C ALA A 152 4.80 12.64 17.96
N LEU A 153 5.16 13.05 16.74
CA LEU A 153 4.84 12.34 15.52
C LEU A 153 5.54 10.97 15.46
N GLN A 154 6.82 10.92 15.81
CA GLN A 154 7.57 9.67 15.92
C GLN A 154 7.00 8.76 17.01
N ALA A 155 6.63 9.30 18.18
CA ALA A 155 5.99 8.50 19.23
C ALA A 155 4.65 7.91 18.77
N LEU A 156 3.83 8.69 18.05
CA LEU A 156 2.58 8.23 17.45
C LEU A 156 2.83 7.13 16.41
N LEU A 157 3.83 7.31 15.53
CA LEU A 157 4.21 6.30 14.54
C LEU A 157 4.61 4.99 15.22
N GLN A 158 5.45 5.05 16.25
CA GLN A 158 5.89 3.86 16.98
C GLN A 158 4.73 3.16 17.68
N ARG A 159 3.81 3.88 18.32
CA ARG A 159 2.61 3.28 18.92
C ARG A 159 1.73 2.60 17.87
N THR A 160 1.50 3.27 16.74
CA THR A 160 0.69 2.75 15.63
C THR A 160 1.27 1.44 15.10
N VAL A 161 2.58 1.43 14.83
CA VAL A 161 3.28 0.23 14.32
C VAL A 161 3.33 -0.90 15.34
N ARG A 162 3.57 -0.62 16.63
CA ARG A 162 3.50 -1.64 17.69
C ARG A 162 2.12 -2.28 17.79
N ALA A 163 1.08 -1.53 17.50
CA ALA A 163 -0.29 -2.02 17.50
C ALA A 163 -0.70 -2.69 16.16
N GLY A 164 0.26 -2.90 15.24
CA GLY A 164 0.09 -3.59 13.96
C GLY A 164 -0.23 -2.69 12.76
N GLY A 165 -0.28 -1.37 12.94
CA GLY A 165 -0.57 -0.41 11.88
C GLY A 165 0.63 -0.22 10.94
N GLU A 166 0.37 0.24 9.72
CA GLU A 166 1.42 0.33 8.69
C GLU A 166 2.31 1.56 8.86
N GLY A 167 1.72 2.68 9.29
CA GLY A 167 2.39 3.96 9.42
C GLY A 167 1.40 5.09 9.67
N LEU A 168 1.79 6.30 9.29
CA LEU A 168 0.96 7.50 9.37
C LEU A 168 0.83 8.17 8.00
N MET A 169 -0.28 8.88 7.81
CA MET A 169 -0.51 9.82 6.73
C MET A 169 -0.60 11.22 7.33
N LEU A 170 0.03 12.20 6.68
CA LEU A 170 -0.09 13.62 7.00
C LEU A 170 -0.77 14.32 5.83
N HIS A 171 -1.83 15.07 6.09
CA HIS A 171 -2.61 15.78 5.09
C HIS A 171 -2.66 17.27 5.43
N LYS A 172 -2.13 18.11 4.55
CA LYS A 172 -2.07 19.56 4.76
C LYS A 172 -3.48 20.16 4.80
N GLY A 173 -3.81 20.85 5.88
CA GLY A 173 -5.14 21.42 6.12
C GLY A 173 -5.57 22.40 5.03
N SER A 174 -4.66 23.24 4.55
CA SER A 174 -4.93 24.21 3.49
C SER A 174 -4.92 23.63 2.06
N SER A 175 -4.71 22.33 1.89
CA SER A 175 -4.64 21.73 0.55
C SER A 175 -6.00 21.61 -0.12
N LEU A 176 -6.07 21.96 -1.40
CA LEU A 176 -7.20 21.65 -2.27
C LEU A 176 -7.06 20.22 -2.80
N TYR A 177 -8.19 19.57 -3.09
CA TYR A 177 -8.15 18.27 -3.74
C TYR A 177 -7.60 18.42 -5.16
N ARG A 178 -6.42 17.84 -5.42
CA ARG A 178 -5.78 17.83 -6.75
C ARG A 178 -5.23 16.45 -7.03
N SER A 179 -5.51 15.93 -8.22
CA SER A 179 -4.94 14.67 -8.67
C SER A 179 -3.42 14.79 -8.88
N GLY A 180 -2.68 13.74 -8.53
CA GLY A 180 -1.22 13.71 -8.70
C GLY A 180 -0.45 13.78 -7.37
N ARG A 181 0.88 13.87 -7.46
CA ARG A 181 1.76 13.95 -6.29
C ARG A 181 2.00 15.41 -5.92
N SER A 182 1.81 15.72 -4.65
CA SER A 182 2.23 16.98 -4.04
C SER A 182 2.65 16.73 -2.59
N ASP A 183 3.20 17.75 -1.95
CA ASP A 183 3.47 17.73 -0.51
C ASP A 183 2.20 17.92 0.33
N ASP A 184 1.03 17.98 -0.30
CA ASP A 184 -0.26 18.11 0.40
C ASP A 184 -0.64 16.81 1.12
N LEU A 185 -0.17 15.67 0.63
CA LEU A 185 -0.35 14.36 1.26
C LEU A 185 1.00 13.68 1.42
N ILE A 186 1.32 13.25 2.63
CA ILE A 186 2.62 12.72 2.99
C ILE A 186 2.45 11.40 3.72
N LYS A 187 3.21 10.38 3.34
CA LYS A 187 3.31 9.10 4.04
C LYS A 187 4.53 9.11 4.96
N LEU A 188 4.33 8.67 6.19
CA LEU A 188 5.37 8.42 7.18
C LEU A 188 5.33 6.95 7.60
N LYS A 189 6.36 6.19 7.26
CA LYS A 189 6.50 4.78 7.62
C LYS A 189 7.76 4.56 8.45
N THR A 190 7.78 3.50 9.25
CA THR A 190 9.01 3.06 9.97
C THR A 190 9.98 2.32 9.06
N HIS A 191 9.52 1.93 7.88
CA HIS A 191 10.25 1.07 6.95
C HIS A 191 9.88 1.39 5.50
N GLU A 192 10.82 1.14 4.61
CA GLU A 192 10.70 1.27 3.17
C GLU A 192 10.69 -0.13 2.55
N ASP A 193 9.78 -0.34 1.60
CA ASP A 193 9.73 -1.56 0.81
C ASP A 193 10.26 -1.23 -0.59
N THR A 194 11.19 -2.03 -1.09
CA THR A 194 11.74 -1.88 -2.45
C THR A 194 12.10 -3.25 -3.01
N GLU A 195 12.45 -3.30 -4.29
CA GLU A 195 12.78 -4.55 -4.98
C GLU A 195 14.28 -4.78 -5.12
N ALA A 196 14.66 -6.06 -5.12
CA ALA A 196 16.00 -6.50 -5.50
C ALA A 196 15.92 -7.81 -6.29
N LEU A 197 16.92 -8.04 -7.14
CA LEU A 197 17.08 -9.26 -7.91
C LEU A 197 17.83 -10.30 -7.07
N VAL A 198 17.34 -11.54 -7.03
CA VAL A 198 18.08 -12.64 -6.39
C VAL A 198 19.23 -13.06 -7.31
N VAL A 199 20.46 -12.83 -6.87
CA VAL A 199 21.67 -13.15 -7.65
C VAL A 199 22.45 -14.33 -7.09
N GLY A 200 22.04 -14.88 -5.95
CA GLY A 200 22.63 -16.09 -5.40
C GLY A 200 21.95 -16.57 -4.12
N HIS A 201 22.23 -17.81 -3.75
CA HIS A 201 21.80 -18.41 -2.50
C HIS A 201 23.01 -18.60 -1.58
N LEU A 202 22.89 -18.23 -0.32
CA LEU A 202 23.96 -18.37 0.66
C LEU A 202 23.60 -19.48 1.66
N PRO A 203 24.52 -20.43 1.94
CA PRO A 203 24.24 -21.56 2.80
C PRO A 203 23.97 -21.11 4.25
N GLY A 204 22.99 -21.75 4.89
CA GLY A 204 22.68 -21.52 6.29
C GLY A 204 23.71 -22.14 7.23
N LYS A 205 23.76 -21.59 8.46
CA LYS A 205 24.57 -22.09 9.57
C LYS A 205 23.67 -22.36 10.78
N GLY A 206 24.13 -23.16 11.75
CA GLY A 206 23.37 -23.47 12.97
C GLY A 206 22.01 -24.14 12.64
N LYS A 207 20.91 -23.57 13.15
CA LYS A 207 19.53 -24.06 12.90
C LYS A 207 19.09 -24.08 11.43
N HIS A 208 19.87 -23.48 10.54
CA HIS A 208 19.65 -23.47 9.10
C HIS A 208 20.72 -24.22 8.30
N ALA A 209 21.56 -25.04 8.96
CA ALA A 209 22.52 -25.90 8.25
C ALA A 209 21.80 -26.84 7.27
N GLY A 210 22.37 -27.03 6.08
CA GLY A 210 21.79 -27.86 5.01
C GLY A 210 20.64 -27.21 4.22
N ARG A 211 20.27 -25.97 4.51
CA ARG A 211 19.22 -25.21 3.79
C ARG A 211 19.60 -23.75 3.58
N LEU A 212 18.73 -22.96 2.95
CA LEU A 212 18.99 -21.54 2.68
C LEU A 212 19.21 -20.76 3.98
N GLY A 213 20.36 -20.07 4.06
CA GLY A 213 20.67 -19.11 5.12
C GLY A 213 20.16 -17.71 4.78
N ALA A 214 20.50 -17.24 3.59
CA ALA A 214 20.11 -15.93 3.08
C ALA A 214 20.12 -15.90 1.56
N LEU A 215 19.37 -14.99 0.96
CA LEU A 215 19.52 -14.62 -0.43
C LEU A 215 20.65 -13.59 -0.56
N LEU A 216 21.50 -13.74 -1.57
CA LEU A 216 22.32 -12.61 -2.05
C LEU A 216 21.47 -11.88 -3.09
N VAL A 217 21.18 -10.60 -2.83
CA VAL A 217 20.32 -9.80 -3.70
C VAL A 217 21.05 -8.57 -4.22
N GLU A 218 20.69 -8.13 -5.42
CA GLU A 218 21.22 -6.94 -6.08
C GLU A 218 20.12 -5.89 -6.24
N MET A 219 20.35 -4.68 -5.72
CA MET A 219 19.45 -3.54 -5.89
C MET A 219 19.54 -2.98 -7.32
N PRO A 220 18.54 -2.22 -7.79
CA PRO A 220 18.63 -1.52 -9.08
C PRO A 220 19.83 -0.58 -9.23
N SER A 221 20.42 -0.14 -8.11
CA SER A 221 21.67 0.63 -8.09
C SER A 221 22.94 -0.20 -8.34
N GLY A 222 22.81 -1.53 -8.51
CA GLY A 222 23.92 -2.48 -8.69
C GLY A 222 24.59 -2.94 -7.39
N GLN A 223 24.26 -2.33 -6.25
CA GLN A 223 24.81 -2.75 -4.96
C GLN A 223 24.19 -4.06 -4.48
N ARG A 224 25.01 -4.92 -3.88
CA ARG A 224 24.59 -6.25 -3.38
C ARG A 224 24.62 -6.33 -1.86
N PHE A 225 23.67 -7.07 -1.28
CA PHE A 225 23.65 -7.35 0.15
C PHE A 225 22.98 -8.69 0.46
N ARG A 226 23.14 -9.16 1.71
CA ARG A 226 22.55 -10.42 2.20
C ARG A 226 21.17 -10.16 2.79
N LEU A 227 20.16 -10.90 2.33
CA LEU A 227 18.79 -10.85 2.82
C LEU A 227 18.44 -12.18 3.51
N GLY A 228 18.65 -12.25 4.82
CA GLY A 228 18.46 -13.47 5.62
C GLY A 228 17.27 -13.46 6.57
N ALA A 229 16.76 -12.27 6.93
CA ALA A 229 15.59 -12.11 7.79
C ALA A 229 14.29 -12.13 6.94
N GLY A 230 13.16 -12.52 7.54
CA GLY A 230 11.84 -12.55 6.87
C GLY A 230 11.55 -13.80 6.04
N LEU A 231 12.56 -14.64 5.76
CA LEU A 231 12.37 -15.94 5.09
C LEU A 231 11.73 -16.95 6.06
N THR A 232 10.59 -17.51 5.65
CA THR A 232 9.91 -18.61 6.35
C THR A 232 10.67 -19.92 6.22
N ASP A 233 10.30 -20.95 6.99
CA ASP A 233 10.90 -22.28 6.81
C ASP A 233 10.60 -22.88 5.43
N ALA A 234 9.44 -22.57 4.84
CA ALA A 234 9.10 -22.94 3.48
C ALA A 234 10.03 -22.26 2.46
N ASP A 235 10.23 -20.94 2.57
CA ASP A 235 11.18 -20.21 1.71
C ASP A 235 12.63 -20.70 1.86
N ARG A 236 12.96 -21.38 2.96
CA ARG A 236 14.32 -21.93 3.16
C ARG A 236 14.49 -23.32 2.57
N ALA A 237 13.40 -24.08 2.51
CA ALA A 237 13.35 -25.40 1.88
C ALA A 237 13.24 -25.27 0.35
N ASP A 238 12.43 -24.33 -0.12
CA ASP A 238 12.25 -23.98 -1.53
C ASP A 238 12.56 -22.49 -1.75
N PRO A 239 13.85 -22.15 -1.98
CA PRO A 239 14.30 -20.77 -2.01
C PRO A 239 13.83 -20.01 -3.26
N PRO A 240 13.50 -18.70 -3.14
CA PRO A 240 13.24 -17.83 -4.28
C PRO A 240 14.30 -18.01 -5.38
N PRO A 241 13.91 -18.35 -6.63
CA PRO A 241 14.87 -18.69 -7.68
C PRO A 241 15.89 -17.58 -7.95
N ILE A 242 17.11 -17.96 -8.31
CA ILE A 242 18.08 -17.00 -8.88
C ILE A 242 17.46 -16.40 -10.15
N GLY A 243 17.59 -15.08 -10.31
CA GLY A 243 16.93 -14.31 -11.36
C GLY A 243 15.54 -13.80 -11.00
N SER A 244 14.91 -14.28 -9.92
CA SER A 244 13.62 -13.76 -9.46
C SER A 244 13.77 -12.39 -8.80
N TRP A 245 12.75 -11.53 -8.94
CA TRP A 245 12.66 -10.29 -8.18
C TRP A 245 11.95 -10.54 -6.86
N VAL A 246 12.45 -9.93 -5.79
CA VAL A 246 11.83 -9.99 -4.46
C VAL A 246 11.58 -8.60 -3.94
N THR A 247 10.51 -8.43 -3.16
CA THR A 247 10.32 -7.24 -2.34
C THR A 247 10.95 -7.49 -0.98
N TYR A 248 11.78 -6.55 -0.54
CA TYR A 248 12.33 -6.52 0.81
C TYR A 248 11.98 -5.21 1.50
N ARG A 249 11.91 -5.28 2.82
CA ARG A 249 11.57 -4.20 3.73
C ARG A 249 12.77 -3.82 4.57
N PHE A 250 13.08 -2.54 4.70
CA PHE A 250 14.24 -2.06 5.45
C PHE A 250 13.95 -0.75 6.20
N ARG A 251 14.83 -0.31 7.10
CA ARG A 251 14.66 0.90 7.91
C ARG A 251 15.81 1.87 7.73
N GLY A 252 15.70 2.73 6.72
CA GLY A 252 16.76 3.66 6.32
C GLY A 252 18.00 2.97 5.75
N THR A 253 18.96 3.73 5.26
CA THR A 253 20.20 3.22 4.67
C THR A 253 21.41 3.52 5.54
N HIS A 254 22.49 2.75 5.36
CA HIS A 254 23.83 3.16 5.77
C HIS A 254 24.30 4.33 4.88
N ASP A 255 25.36 5.04 5.29
CA ASP A 255 25.93 6.16 4.51
C ASP A 255 26.33 5.75 3.08
N GLY A 256 26.67 4.47 2.87
CA GLY A 256 26.96 3.88 1.56
C GLY A 256 25.73 3.50 0.70
N GLY A 257 24.51 3.78 1.16
CA GLY A 257 23.26 3.50 0.44
C GLY A 257 22.67 2.10 0.65
N LEU A 258 23.35 1.21 1.37
CA LEU A 258 22.83 -0.13 1.67
C LEU A 258 21.70 -0.09 2.71
N PRO A 259 20.64 -0.91 2.56
CA PRO A 259 19.50 -0.93 3.47
C PRO A 259 19.84 -1.50 4.85
N ARG A 260 19.38 -0.84 5.92
CA ARG A 260 19.52 -1.31 7.30
C ARG A 260 18.33 -2.18 7.70
N PHE A 261 18.59 -3.23 8.48
CA PHE A 261 17.55 -4.13 9.01
C PHE A 261 16.63 -4.71 7.91
N ALA A 262 17.21 -5.03 6.75
CA ALA A 262 16.46 -5.55 5.62
C ALA A 262 15.87 -6.95 5.92
N SER A 263 14.63 -7.17 5.52
CA SER A 263 13.89 -8.41 5.68
C SER A 263 13.08 -8.74 4.42
N PHE A 264 13.08 -10.01 4.02
CA PHE A 264 12.30 -10.51 2.90
C PHE A 264 10.80 -10.35 3.17
N VAL A 265 10.04 -9.93 2.15
CA VAL A 265 8.59 -9.80 2.22
C VAL A 265 7.91 -10.83 1.31
N ARG A 266 8.26 -10.86 0.01
CA ARG A 266 7.66 -11.76 -0.98
C ARG A 266 8.42 -11.80 -2.29
N VAL A 267 8.21 -12.85 -3.09
CA VAL A 267 8.61 -12.92 -4.50
C VAL A 267 7.65 -12.07 -5.36
N ARG A 268 8.17 -11.44 -6.41
CA ARG A 268 7.43 -10.66 -7.41
C ARG A 268 7.13 -11.52 -8.63
N LEU A 269 5.94 -12.13 -8.64
CA LEU A 269 5.46 -12.98 -9.73
C LEU A 269 5.05 -12.18 -10.98
N ASP A 270 4.90 -10.87 -10.85
CA ASP A 270 4.57 -9.93 -11.92
C ASP A 270 5.79 -9.49 -12.75
N ARG A 271 6.99 -9.96 -12.42
CA ARG A 271 8.22 -9.67 -13.18
C ARG A 271 8.82 -10.96 -13.75
N PRO A 272 9.31 -10.94 -15.00
CA PRO A 272 10.00 -12.09 -15.56
C PRO A 272 11.27 -12.36 -14.74
N VAL A 273 11.60 -13.65 -14.60
CA VAL A 273 12.88 -14.10 -14.04
C VAL A 273 13.98 -13.64 -15.00
N ALA A 274 14.89 -12.81 -14.51
CA ALA A 274 15.98 -12.31 -15.31
C ALA A 274 17.04 -13.41 -15.52
N THR A 275 17.50 -13.58 -16.74
CA THR A 275 18.71 -14.36 -17.04
C THR A 275 19.92 -13.63 -16.49
N ILE A 276 20.52 -14.18 -15.44
CA ILE A 276 21.77 -13.66 -14.89
C ILE A 276 22.92 -14.34 -15.65
N PRO A 277 23.81 -13.59 -16.33
CA PRO A 277 24.97 -14.17 -16.97
C PRO A 277 25.83 -14.87 -15.93
N THR A 278 26.14 -16.15 -16.13
CA THR A 278 27.10 -16.87 -15.29
C THR A 278 28.49 -16.29 -15.56
N THR A 279 28.90 -15.28 -14.81
CA THR A 279 30.29 -14.85 -14.85
C THR A 279 31.12 -15.97 -14.25
N ALA A 280 31.85 -16.69 -15.10
CA ALA A 280 32.79 -17.72 -14.71
C ALA A 280 33.73 -17.17 -13.65
N THR A 281 33.79 -17.87 -12.52
CA THR A 281 34.76 -17.65 -11.46
C THR A 281 36.17 -17.68 -12.06
N ARG A 282 36.92 -16.59 -11.89
CA ARG A 282 38.38 -16.59 -11.89
C ARG A 282 38.85 -16.19 -10.51
#